data_AF-A7RUV2-F1
#
_entry.id   AF-A7RUV2-F1
#
_cell.length_a   1.000
_cell.length_b   1.000
_cell.length_c   1.000
_cell.angle_alpha   90.00
_cell.angle_beta   90.00
_cell.angle_gamma   90.00
#
_symmetry.space_group_name_H-M   'P 1'
#
loop_
_entity.id
_entity.type
_entity.pdbx_description
1 polymer ?
#
loop_
_entity_poly.entity_id
_entity_poly.type
_entity_poly.pdbx_seq_one_letter_code
_entity_poly.pdbx_strand_id
1 'polypeptide(L)'
;MGVRTQSLSVILFLRNDGQSQPTADSATDYLSTPPWQFHHKIELTSRANLRVVARQVFFASSPGYELPLWSVCPIHCGKEQLRFNIFVNDFTGMKAFYSALVGADPSASKPGFCVFQLYSQPGLEIQLSLKHSPCLIPQLTEAATLSFVVNNISELRKVLPNKVTKHVTGTWRTRDTDGNEVLLLCDSSRNGTRLPQIV
;
A
#
# COMPACT_ATOMS: atom_id res chain seq x y z
N MET A 1 19.67 5.24 14.55
CA MET A 1 18.26 5.20 15.01
C MET A 1 17.39 5.27 13.76
N GLY A 2 16.47 4.32 13.56
CA GLY A 2 15.57 4.35 12.41
C GLY A 2 14.47 5.41 12.58
N VAL A 3 13.95 5.93 11.47
CA VAL A 3 12.82 6.88 11.45
C VAL A 3 11.54 6.09 11.72
N ARG A 4 10.83 6.45 12.80
CA ARG A 4 9.49 5.89 13.04
C ARG A 4 8.52 6.45 12.00
N THR A 5 7.65 5.61 11.48
CA THR A 5 6.75 5.98 10.39
C THR A 5 5.50 5.12 10.41
N GLN A 6 4.41 5.60 9.83
CA GLN A 6 3.21 4.84 9.57
C GLN A 6 3.55 3.62 8.71
N SER A 7 2.97 2.48 9.04
CA SER A 7 3.06 1.26 8.23
C SER A 7 2.37 1.46 6.88
N LEU A 8 1.22 2.14 6.84
CA LEU A 8 0.45 2.37 5.62
C LEU A 8 0.77 3.73 4.99
N SER A 9 0.87 3.72 3.66
CA SER A 9 1.00 4.90 2.83
C SER A 9 0.25 4.74 1.51
N VAL A 10 -0.18 5.85 0.93
CA VAL A 10 -0.81 5.96 -0.38
C VAL A 10 0.14 6.71 -1.31
N ILE A 11 0.43 6.12 -2.47
CA ILE A 11 1.32 6.70 -3.46
C ILE A 11 0.54 6.90 -4.75
N LEU A 12 0.51 8.14 -5.23
CA LEU A 12 -0.08 8.51 -6.50
C LEU A 12 1.01 8.59 -7.56
N PHE A 13 0.85 7.83 -8.64
CA PHE A 13 1.68 7.93 -9.83
C PHE A 13 0.91 8.71 -10.88
N LEU A 14 1.26 9.98 -11.06
CA LEU A 14 0.49 10.94 -11.85
C LEU A 14 1.30 11.48 -13.02
N ARG A 15 0.63 11.83 -14.12
CA ARG A 15 1.28 12.51 -15.25
C ARG A 15 1.39 14.01 -15.00
N ASN A 16 2.29 14.64 -15.76
CA ASN A 16 2.40 16.09 -15.89
C ASN A 16 2.03 16.57 -17.31
N ASP A 17 1.30 15.76 -18.08
CA ASP A 17 0.67 16.26 -19.30
C ASP A 17 -0.57 17.07 -18.90
N GLY A 18 -0.73 18.29 -19.43
CA GLY A 18 -1.82 19.19 -19.05
C GLY A 18 -3.25 18.68 -19.34
N GLN A 19 -3.39 17.41 -19.75
CA GLN A 19 -4.65 16.70 -19.99
C GLN A 19 -5.10 15.87 -18.78
N SER A 20 -4.17 15.52 -17.87
CA SER A 20 -4.47 14.75 -16.66
C SER A 20 -4.68 15.69 -15.47
N GLN A 21 -5.75 15.49 -14.69
CA GLN A 21 -6.01 16.23 -13.46
C GLN A 21 -6.41 15.27 -12.33
N PRO A 22 -5.76 15.36 -11.15
CA PRO A 22 -4.65 16.26 -10.82
C PRO A 22 -3.34 15.85 -11.51
N THR A 23 -2.50 16.84 -11.87
CA THR A 23 -1.10 16.59 -12.28
C THR A 23 -0.24 16.21 -11.09
N ALA A 24 0.94 15.59 -11.32
CA ALA A 24 1.88 15.29 -10.24
C ALA A 24 2.35 16.56 -9.52
N ASP A 25 2.58 17.65 -10.25
CA ASP A 25 3.02 18.92 -9.66
C ASP A 25 1.91 19.54 -8.80
N SER A 26 0.68 19.65 -9.33
CA SER A 26 -0.43 20.20 -8.54
C SER A 26 -0.80 19.37 -7.32
N ALA A 27 -0.69 18.03 -7.40
CA ALA A 27 -0.87 17.16 -6.25
C ALA A 27 0.26 17.32 -5.22
N THR A 28 1.51 17.51 -5.67
CA THR A 28 2.65 17.74 -4.78
C THR A 28 2.55 19.09 -4.08
N ASP A 29 2.13 20.13 -4.79
CA ASP A 29 1.88 21.46 -4.22
C ASP A 29 0.80 21.40 -3.15
N TYR A 30 -0.31 20.70 -3.42
CA TYR A 30 -1.38 20.50 -2.45
C TYR A 30 -0.87 19.82 -1.16
N LEU A 31 -0.10 18.74 -1.29
CA LEU A 31 0.49 18.02 -0.15
C LEU A 31 1.61 18.80 0.55
N SER A 32 2.09 19.90 -0.04
CA SER A 32 3.08 20.80 0.56
C SER A 32 2.44 21.93 1.37
N THR A 33 1.11 21.93 1.51
CA THR A 33 0.36 22.95 2.26
C THR A 33 -0.45 22.36 3.43
N PRO A 34 -0.69 23.12 4.51
CA PRO A 34 -1.50 22.66 5.65
C PRO A 34 -2.87 22.10 5.22
N PRO A 35 -3.37 21.01 5.83
CA PRO A 35 -2.84 20.36 7.03
C PRO A 35 -1.65 19.41 6.78
N TRP A 36 -1.21 19.25 5.53
CA TRP A 36 -0.10 18.38 5.18
C TRP A 36 1.25 18.95 5.59
N GLN A 37 2.14 18.05 6.02
CA GLN A 37 3.50 18.37 6.42
C GLN A 37 4.46 17.33 5.86
N PHE A 38 5.65 17.77 5.47
CA PHE A 38 6.74 16.87 5.14
C PHE A 38 7.04 15.93 6.33
N HIS A 39 6.99 14.62 6.09
CA HIS A 39 7.33 13.63 7.11
C HIS A 39 8.77 13.12 6.91
N HIS A 40 9.06 12.54 5.75
CA HIS A 40 10.40 12.03 5.44
C HIS A 40 10.57 11.85 3.92
N LYS A 41 11.80 11.55 3.50
CA LYS A 41 12.10 11.13 2.13
C LYS A 41 12.90 9.84 2.12
N ILE A 42 12.66 9.02 1.11
CA ILE A 42 13.46 7.84 0.81
C ILE A 42 14.19 8.12 -0.49
N GLU A 43 15.52 8.06 -0.45
CA GLU A 43 16.37 8.27 -1.62
C GLU A 43 17.03 6.95 -2.01
N LEU A 44 16.95 6.64 -3.30
CA LEU A 44 17.79 5.63 -3.90
C LEU A 44 19.05 6.32 -4.40
N THR A 45 20.18 5.97 -3.84
CA THR A 45 21.48 6.50 -4.22
C THR A 45 22.24 5.47 -5.05
N SER A 46 22.78 5.87 -6.19
CA SER A 46 23.66 5.05 -7.00
C SER A 46 24.92 4.71 -6.21
N ARG A 47 25.24 3.41 -6.09
CA ARG A 47 26.46 2.96 -5.42
C ARG A 47 27.73 3.37 -6.16
N ALA A 48 27.65 3.59 -7.48
CA ALA A 48 28.81 3.88 -8.32
C ALA A 48 29.33 5.32 -8.18
N ASN A 49 28.44 6.29 -7.94
CA ASN A 49 28.81 7.71 -7.91
C ASN A 49 28.13 8.52 -6.79
N LEU A 50 27.47 7.85 -5.85
CA LEU A 50 26.76 8.44 -4.71
C LEU A 50 25.71 9.49 -5.10
N ARG A 51 25.26 9.52 -6.36
CA ARG A 51 24.19 10.42 -6.81
C ARG A 51 22.83 9.83 -6.49
N VAL A 52 21.89 10.68 -6.06
CA VAL A 52 20.49 10.31 -5.90
C VAL A 52 19.90 10.05 -7.28
N VAL A 53 19.42 8.83 -7.51
CA VAL A 53 18.79 8.39 -8.77
C VAL A 53 17.27 8.31 -8.69
N ALA A 54 16.72 8.21 -7.48
CA ALA A 54 15.29 8.35 -7.25
C ALA A 54 15.06 8.93 -5.86
N ARG A 55 14.03 9.76 -5.72
CA ARG A 55 13.59 10.32 -4.44
C ARG A 55 12.09 10.13 -4.34
N GLN A 56 11.64 9.69 -3.18
CA GLN A 56 10.23 9.61 -2.84
C GLN A 56 9.99 10.39 -1.55
N VAL A 57 9.14 11.41 -1.61
CA VAL A 57 8.78 12.26 -0.48
C VAL A 57 7.45 11.80 0.08
N PHE A 58 7.35 11.75 1.41
CA PHE A 58 6.14 11.39 2.14
C PHE A 58 5.64 12.56 2.97
N PHE A 59 4.33 12.77 2.94
CA PHE A 59 3.61 13.81 3.65
C PHE A 59 2.62 13.18 4.63
N ALA A 60 2.41 13.83 5.77
CA ALA A 60 1.43 13.44 6.79
C ALA A 60 0.42 14.57 6.97
N SER A 61 -0.86 14.24 7.18
CA SER A 61 -1.94 15.22 7.45
C SER A 61 -2.36 15.29 8.92
N SER A 62 -1.88 14.36 9.75
CA SER A 62 -2.17 14.30 11.18
C SER A 62 -0.87 14.09 11.97
N PRO A 63 -0.74 14.68 13.18
CA PRO A 63 0.27 14.25 14.13
C PRO A 63 0.08 12.78 14.52
N GLY A 64 1.16 12.11 14.92
CA GLY A 64 1.09 10.69 15.29
C GLY A 64 0.97 9.75 14.09
N TYR A 65 0.52 8.53 14.34
CA TYR A 65 0.40 7.46 13.32
C TYR A 65 -1.05 7.20 12.92
N GLU A 66 -1.94 8.20 13.06
CA GLU A 66 -3.38 8.04 12.85
C GLU A 66 -3.74 7.76 11.39
N LEU A 67 -3.34 8.64 10.47
CA LEU A 67 -3.66 8.53 9.04
C LEU A 67 -2.48 8.04 8.21
N PRO A 68 -2.72 7.38 7.06
CA PRO A 68 -1.67 6.97 6.14
C PRO A 68 -0.83 8.15 5.64
N LEU A 69 0.44 7.88 5.33
CA LEU A 69 1.28 8.85 4.61
C LEU A 69 0.86 8.97 3.15
N TRP A 70 1.10 10.13 2.56
CA TRP A 70 0.84 10.39 1.14
C TRP A 70 2.13 10.71 0.39
N SER A 71 2.20 10.26 -0.86
CA SER A 71 3.35 10.47 -1.72
C SER A 71 2.89 10.65 -3.16
N VAL A 72 3.60 11.49 -3.92
CA VAL A 72 3.35 11.70 -5.34
C VAL A 72 4.62 11.36 -6.11
N CYS A 73 4.47 10.56 -7.15
CA CYS A 73 5.52 10.13 -8.06
C CYS A 73 5.16 10.58 -9.48
N PRO A 74 5.89 11.52 -10.10
CA PRO A 74 5.65 11.88 -11.49
C PRO A 74 5.99 10.71 -12.40
N ILE A 75 5.16 10.47 -13.42
CA ILE A 75 5.41 9.48 -14.47
C ILE A 75 5.41 10.14 -15.85
N HIS A 76 6.35 9.74 -16.70
CA HIS A 76 6.48 10.24 -18.08
C HIS A 76 5.77 9.34 -19.10
N CYS A 77 5.56 8.06 -18.77
CA CYS A 77 4.91 7.07 -19.60
C CYS A 77 4.23 6.00 -18.72
N GLY A 78 3.41 5.15 -19.33
CA GLY A 78 2.62 4.14 -18.61
C GLY A 78 1.32 4.70 -18.07
N LYS A 79 0.56 3.88 -17.33
CA LYS A 79 -0.73 4.26 -16.73
C LYS A 79 -0.53 4.99 -15.40
N GLU A 80 -1.47 5.85 -15.06
CA GLU A 80 -1.53 6.41 -13.71
C GLU A 80 -1.86 5.30 -12.71
N GLN A 81 -1.33 5.43 -11.50
CA GLN A 81 -1.40 4.34 -10.52
C GLN A 81 -1.78 4.88 -9.15
N LEU A 82 -2.73 4.19 -8.51
CA LEU A 82 -2.96 4.29 -7.08
C LEU A 82 -2.27 3.09 -6.42
N ARG A 83 -1.25 3.34 -5.59
CA ARG A 83 -0.54 2.29 -4.89
C ARG A 83 -0.68 2.45 -3.39
N PHE A 84 -1.28 1.45 -2.76
CA PHE A 84 -1.14 1.25 -1.33
C PHE A 84 0.25 0.65 -1.07
N ASN A 85 1.02 1.24 -0.16
CA ASN A 85 2.34 0.76 0.22
C ASN A 85 2.37 0.51 1.72
N ILE A 86 2.78 -0.70 2.08
CA ILE A 86 2.98 -1.11 3.46
C ILE A 86 4.48 -1.20 3.72
N PHE A 87 4.97 -0.41 4.65
CA PHE A 87 6.30 -0.60 5.20
C PHE A 87 6.29 -1.76 6.18
N VAL A 88 7.19 -2.73 5.96
CA VAL A 88 7.15 -4.01 6.66
C VAL A 88 8.42 -4.28 7.46
N ASN A 89 8.27 -4.96 8.60
CA ASN A 89 9.38 -5.54 9.38
C ASN A 89 9.66 -6.97 8.93
N ASP A 90 8.65 -7.86 8.95
CA ASP A 90 8.78 -9.23 8.41
C ASP A 90 8.37 -9.29 6.94
N PHE A 91 9.29 -8.97 6.03
CA PHE A 91 9.02 -9.01 4.59
C PHE A 91 8.54 -10.37 4.08
N THR A 92 9.06 -11.48 4.64
CA THR A 92 8.74 -12.83 4.16
C THR A 92 7.34 -13.23 4.61
N GLY A 93 7.03 -13.05 5.90
CA GLY A 93 5.71 -13.32 6.45
C GLY A 93 4.64 -12.43 5.82
N MET A 94 4.93 -11.15 5.65
CA MET A 94 4.02 -10.19 5.02
C MET A 94 3.75 -10.53 3.55
N LYS A 95 4.78 -10.91 2.79
CA LYS A 95 4.60 -11.37 1.40
C LYS A 95 3.70 -12.60 1.34
N ALA A 96 3.93 -13.61 2.17
CA ALA A 96 3.09 -14.81 2.22
C ALA A 96 1.64 -14.49 2.61
N PHE A 97 1.44 -13.62 3.61
CA PHE A 97 0.13 -13.19 4.07
C PHE A 97 -0.67 -12.51 2.94
N TYR A 98 -0.10 -11.49 2.29
CA TYR A 98 -0.79 -10.77 1.23
C TYR A 98 -0.95 -11.59 -0.05
N SER A 99 -0.02 -12.50 -0.38
CA SER A 99 -0.24 -13.48 -1.46
C SER A 99 -1.47 -14.34 -1.21
N ALA A 100 -1.68 -14.81 0.03
CA ALA A 100 -2.86 -15.60 0.39
C ALA A 100 -4.16 -14.79 0.27
N LEU A 101 -4.16 -13.52 0.67
CA LEU A 101 -5.34 -12.65 0.55
C LEU A 101 -5.67 -12.29 -0.89
N VAL A 102 -4.66 -11.96 -1.69
CA VAL A 102 -4.82 -11.61 -3.11
C VAL A 102 -5.12 -12.84 -3.97
N GLY A 103 -4.70 -14.04 -3.51
CA GLY A 103 -4.85 -15.28 -4.26
C GLY A 103 -3.85 -15.43 -5.41
N ALA A 104 -2.74 -14.69 -5.37
CA ALA A 104 -1.69 -14.72 -6.39
C ALA A 104 -0.35 -14.25 -5.80
N ASP A 105 0.75 -14.63 -6.46
CA ASP A 105 2.07 -14.08 -6.16
C ASP A 105 2.23 -12.63 -6.64
N PRO A 106 3.19 -11.86 -6.09
CA PRO A 106 3.48 -10.52 -6.55
C PRO A 106 3.82 -10.49 -8.05
N SER A 107 3.29 -9.50 -8.78
CA SER A 107 3.61 -9.26 -10.20
C SER A 107 5.06 -8.81 -10.40
N ALA A 108 5.69 -8.25 -9.37
CA ALA A 108 7.12 -7.96 -9.33
C ALA A 108 7.67 -8.18 -7.93
N SER A 109 8.87 -8.76 -7.81
CA SER A 109 9.52 -9.00 -6.53
C SER A 109 11.04 -8.85 -6.65
N LYS A 110 11.64 -8.13 -5.70
CA LYS A 110 13.08 -7.99 -5.48
C LYS A 110 13.35 -8.04 -3.97
N PRO A 111 14.61 -8.16 -3.51
CA PRO A 111 14.91 -8.16 -2.09
C PRO A 111 14.32 -6.94 -1.38
N GLY A 112 13.47 -7.18 -0.37
CA GLY A 112 12.81 -6.15 0.44
C GLY A 112 11.74 -5.32 -0.28
N PHE A 113 11.32 -5.70 -1.49
CA PHE A 113 10.21 -5.01 -2.18
C PHE A 113 9.42 -5.95 -3.09
N CYS A 114 8.09 -5.90 -3.01
CA CYS A 114 7.23 -6.55 -3.99
C CYS A 114 5.97 -5.75 -4.28
N VAL A 115 5.33 -6.04 -5.41
CA VAL A 115 4.09 -5.39 -5.86
C VAL A 115 3.09 -6.45 -6.27
N PHE A 116 1.86 -6.31 -5.80
CA PHE A 116 0.68 -7.04 -6.24
C PHE A 116 -0.15 -6.12 -7.13
N GLN A 117 -0.53 -6.61 -8.30
CA GLN A 117 -1.51 -5.94 -9.15
C GLN A 117 -2.92 -6.30 -8.66
N LEU A 118 -3.67 -5.32 -8.14
CA LEU A 118 -5.02 -5.57 -7.62
C LEU A 118 -6.09 -5.33 -8.68
N TYR A 119 -5.89 -4.32 -9.52
CA TYR A 119 -6.84 -3.93 -10.56
C TYR A 119 -6.12 -3.21 -11.70
N SER A 120 -6.56 -3.40 -12.95
CA SER A 120 -6.02 -2.69 -14.11
C SER A 120 -7.11 -2.43 -15.13
N GLN A 121 -7.13 -1.22 -15.68
CA GLN A 121 -7.96 -0.83 -16.83
C GLN A 121 -7.19 0.17 -17.70
N PRO A 122 -7.69 0.56 -18.88
CA PRO A 122 -7.09 1.65 -19.63
C PRO A 122 -6.96 2.92 -18.78
N GLY A 123 -5.75 3.46 -18.69
CA GLY A 123 -5.46 4.69 -17.93
C GLY A 123 -5.17 4.52 -16.43
N LEU A 124 -5.65 3.46 -15.77
CA LEU A 124 -5.54 3.29 -14.31
C LEU A 124 -5.06 1.90 -13.88
N GLU A 125 -4.15 1.88 -12.91
CA GLU A 125 -3.75 0.69 -12.16
C GLU A 125 -3.89 0.89 -10.66
N ILE A 126 -4.39 -0.13 -9.96
CA ILE A 126 -4.41 -0.18 -8.49
C ILE A 126 -3.49 -1.30 -8.03
N GLN A 127 -2.60 -0.97 -7.11
CA GLN A 127 -1.55 -1.86 -6.63
C GLN A 127 -1.48 -1.86 -5.11
N LEU A 128 -1.01 -2.98 -4.59
CA LEU A 128 -0.47 -3.08 -3.24
C LEU A 128 1.03 -3.34 -3.35
N SER A 129 1.84 -2.68 -2.54
CA SER A 129 3.27 -2.95 -2.45
C SER A 129 3.69 -3.14 -1.01
N LEU A 130 4.67 -4.02 -0.82
CA LEU A 130 5.34 -4.24 0.45
C LEU A 130 6.78 -3.76 0.31
N LYS A 131 7.25 -2.98 1.28
CA LYS A 131 8.57 -2.37 1.24
C LYS A 131 9.25 -2.47 2.61
N HIS A 132 10.29 -3.29 2.68
CA HIS A 132 11.18 -3.32 3.83
C HIS A 132 12.28 -2.25 3.67
N SER A 133 12.56 -1.51 4.74
CA SER A 133 13.65 -0.54 4.79
C SER A 133 14.34 -0.60 6.14
N PRO A 134 15.67 -0.84 6.21
CA PRO A 134 16.39 -0.91 7.48
C PRO A 134 16.45 0.45 8.20
N CYS A 135 16.13 1.55 7.50
CA CYS A 135 16.14 2.89 8.06
C CYS A 135 14.77 3.31 8.62
N LEU A 136 13.73 2.51 8.42
CA LEU A 136 12.37 2.81 8.87
C LEU A 136 11.96 1.84 9.97
N ILE A 137 11.17 2.35 10.92
CA ILE A 137 10.55 1.56 11.97
C ILE A 137 9.03 1.76 11.81
N PRO A 138 8.36 0.88 11.05
CA PRO A 138 6.91 0.98 10.82
C PRO A 138 6.15 0.87 12.14
N GLN A 139 5.12 1.70 12.29
CA GLN A 139 4.15 1.71 13.38
C GLN A 139 2.76 1.46 12.80
N LEU A 140 1.87 0.84 13.57
CA LEU A 140 0.51 0.59 13.11
C LEU A 140 -0.17 1.91 12.73
N THR A 141 -0.84 1.95 11.58
CA THR A 141 -1.68 3.10 11.21
C THR A 141 -3.03 2.95 11.90
N GLU A 142 -3.39 3.86 12.79
CA GLU A 142 -4.48 3.63 13.76
C GLU A 142 -5.88 3.81 13.17
N ALA A 143 -6.06 4.80 12.29
CA ALA A 143 -7.37 5.20 11.76
C ALA A 143 -7.58 4.79 10.29
N ALA A 144 -6.80 3.83 9.79
CA ALA A 144 -6.97 3.28 8.46
C ALA A 144 -6.71 1.78 8.40
N THR A 145 -7.63 1.06 7.75
CA THR A 145 -7.59 -0.39 7.62
C THR A 145 -7.82 -0.77 6.16
N LEU A 146 -7.04 -1.73 5.65
CA LEU A 146 -7.26 -2.26 4.31
C LEU A 146 -8.32 -3.38 4.33
N SER A 147 -9.23 -3.32 3.35
CA SER A 147 -10.27 -4.32 3.15
C SER A 147 -10.01 -5.13 1.88
N PHE A 148 -10.12 -6.45 1.98
CA PHE A 148 -9.95 -7.37 0.85
C PHE A 148 -11.21 -8.20 0.63
N VAL A 149 -11.67 -8.25 -0.61
CA VAL A 149 -12.71 -9.21 -1.02
C VAL A 149 -12.05 -10.57 -1.20
N VAL A 150 -12.55 -11.57 -0.49
CA VAL A 150 -12.00 -12.92 -0.48
C VAL A 150 -13.07 -13.96 -0.81
N ASN A 151 -12.67 -15.02 -1.50
CA ASN A 151 -13.60 -16.03 -1.99
C ASN A 151 -14.04 -17.03 -0.91
N ASN A 152 -13.14 -17.38 0.02
CA ASN A 152 -13.39 -18.43 0.99
C ASN A 152 -12.65 -18.21 2.31
N ILE A 153 -13.40 -17.78 3.33
CA ILE A 153 -12.90 -17.56 4.69
C ILE A 153 -12.38 -18.86 5.33
N SER A 154 -12.99 -20.01 5.04
CA SER A 154 -12.61 -21.29 5.61
C SER A 154 -11.24 -21.76 5.12
N GLU A 155 -10.91 -21.54 3.83
CA GLU A 155 -9.56 -21.84 3.32
C GLU A 155 -8.53 -20.85 3.86
N LEU A 156 -8.86 -19.55 3.94
CA LEU A 156 -7.96 -18.55 4.52
C LEU A 156 -7.59 -18.86 5.98
N ARG A 157 -8.53 -19.38 6.78
CA ARG A 157 -8.27 -19.81 8.16
C ARG A 157 -7.19 -20.88 8.30
N LYS A 158 -6.94 -21.68 7.26
CA LYS A 158 -5.94 -22.75 7.28
C LYS A 158 -4.54 -22.23 6.97
N VAL A 159 -4.44 -21.14 6.20
CA VAL A 159 -3.17 -20.64 5.65
C VAL A 159 -2.68 -19.35 6.32
N LEU A 160 -3.58 -18.54 6.88
CA LEU A 160 -3.19 -17.29 7.53
C LEU A 160 -2.56 -17.56 8.91
N PRO A 161 -1.49 -16.83 9.27
CA PRO A 161 -0.78 -17.03 10.54
C PRO A 161 -1.62 -16.61 11.75
N ASN A 162 -2.50 -15.61 11.58
CA ASN A 162 -3.32 -15.05 12.62
C ASN A 162 -4.78 -15.49 12.51
N LYS A 163 -5.47 -15.55 13.66
CA LYS A 163 -6.87 -15.98 13.75
C LYS A 163 -7.80 -15.04 12.97
N VAL A 164 -8.60 -15.63 12.09
CA VAL A 164 -9.69 -14.93 11.39
C VAL A 164 -10.97 -14.99 12.22
N THR A 165 -11.36 -13.84 12.77
CA THR A 165 -12.55 -13.69 13.63
C THR A 165 -13.68 -12.98 12.89
N LYS A 166 -14.94 -13.32 13.20
CA LYS A 166 -16.09 -12.59 12.66
C LYS A 166 -16.10 -11.18 13.25
N HIS A 167 -16.31 -10.16 12.41
CA HIS A 167 -16.40 -8.77 12.85
C HIS A 167 -17.87 -8.32 12.88
N VAL A 168 -18.52 -8.29 11.71
CA VAL A 168 -19.96 -8.04 11.54
C VAL A 168 -20.53 -8.97 10.46
N THR A 169 -21.82 -8.85 10.12
CA THR A 169 -22.41 -9.67 9.05
C THR A 169 -21.65 -9.48 7.73
N GLY A 170 -21.20 -10.58 7.13
CA GLY A 170 -20.44 -10.57 5.88
C GLY A 170 -19.00 -10.04 5.97
N THR A 171 -18.50 -9.71 7.17
CA THR A 171 -17.15 -9.17 7.38
C THR A 171 -16.40 -9.92 8.47
N TRP A 172 -15.15 -10.25 8.19
CA TRP A 172 -14.21 -10.85 9.13
C TRP A 172 -13.01 -9.94 9.31
N ARG A 173 -12.28 -10.13 10.40
CA ARG A 173 -11.04 -9.42 10.68
C ARG A 173 -9.93 -10.40 11.02
N THR A 174 -8.72 -10.02 10.66
CA THR A 174 -7.47 -10.69 11.04
C THR A 174 -6.39 -9.63 11.24
N ARG A 175 -5.16 -10.08 11.54
CA ARG A 175 -3.98 -9.23 11.52
C ARG A 175 -2.94 -9.81 10.57
N ASP A 176 -2.21 -8.96 9.88
CA ASP A 176 -1.01 -9.40 9.16
C ASP A 176 0.13 -9.74 10.12
N THR A 177 1.27 -10.16 9.58
CA THR A 177 2.42 -10.58 10.39
C THR A 177 3.03 -9.45 11.22
N ASP A 178 2.95 -8.21 10.74
CA ASP A 178 3.45 -7.04 11.47
C ASP A 178 2.40 -6.46 12.44
N GLY A 179 1.19 -7.04 12.46
CA GLY A 179 0.13 -6.71 13.41
C GLY A 179 -0.91 -5.70 12.90
N ASN A 180 -0.83 -5.25 11.64
CA ASN A 180 -1.85 -4.36 11.09
C ASN A 180 -3.19 -5.09 11.00
N GLU A 181 -4.26 -4.40 11.36
CA GLU A 181 -5.60 -4.95 11.17
C GLU A 181 -5.91 -5.05 9.67
N VAL A 182 -6.57 -6.12 9.27
CA VAL A 182 -7.04 -6.34 7.90
C VAL A 182 -8.47 -6.85 7.94
N LEU A 183 -9.35 -6.18 7.19
CA LEU A 183 -10.73 -6.59 7.01
C LEU A 183 -10.87 -7.51 5.79
N LEU A 184 -11.68 -8.55 5.95
CA LEU A 184 -11.97 -9.54 4.92
C LEU A 184 -13.48 -9.52 4.64
N LEU A 185 -13.83 -9.24 3.40
CA LEU A 185 -15.20 -9.22 2.90
C LEU A 185 -15.45 -10.52 2.14
N CYS A 186 -16.39 -11.35 2.61
CA CYS A 186 -16.80 -12.55 1.86
C CYS A 186 -18.11 -12.24 1.17
N ASP A 187 -18.08 -12.14 -0.15
CA ASP A 187 -19.30 -11.93 -0.91
C ASP A 187 -20.08 -13.26 -0.99
N SER A 188 -21.24 -13.30 -0.34
CA SER A 188 -22.10 -14.50 -0.31
C SER A 188 -22.96 -14.65 -1.57
N SER A 189 -22.84 -13.73 -2.54
CA SER A 189 -23.72 -13.61 -3.72
C SER A 189 -23.00 -13.81 -5.07
N ARG A 190 -21.68 -13.97 -5.10
CA ARG A 190 -20.86 -13.96 -6.33
C ARG A 190 -20.52 -15.35 -6.86
N ASN A 191 -21.52 -16.08 -7.37
CA ASN A 191 -21.28 -17.07 -8.42
C ASN A 191 -21.21 -16.35 -9.78
N GLY A 192 -20.02 -15.85 -10.15
CA GLY A 192 -19.75 -15.31 -11.49
C GLY A 192 -19.11 -13.93 -11.49
N THR A 193 -17.82 -13.89 -11.82
CA THR A 193 -17.05 -12.77 -12.42
C THR A 193 -17.42 -11.34 -12.01
N ARG A 194 -16.71 -10.75 -11.04
CA ARG A 194 -15.87 -9.53 -11.22
C ARG A 194 -15.20 -9.04 -9.93
N LEU A 195 -13.94 -8.63 -10.17
CA LEU A 195 -12.93 -7.77 -9.51
C LEU A 195 -13.10 -7.36 -8.03
N PRO A 196 -11.99 -7.36 -7.26
CA PRO A 196 -11.97 -6.85 -5.90
C PRO A 196 -12.25 -5.35 -5.89
N GLN A 197 -13.26 -4.94 -5.12
CA GLN A 197 -13.49 -3.55 -4.77
C GLN A 197 -12.83 -3.29 -3.42
N ILE A 198 -11.98 -2.27 -3.36
CA ILE A 198 -11.52 -1.68 -2.11
C ILE A 198 -12.59 -0.66 -1.73
N VAL A 199 -13.25 -0.87 -0.60
CA VAL A 199 -14.02 0.17 0.11
C VAL A 199 -13.06 0.81 1.11
#